data_AF-A0A812Y008-F1
#
_entry.id   AF-A0A812Y008-F1
#
_cell.length_a   1.000
_cell.length_b   1.000
_cell.length_c   1.000
_cell.angle_alpha   90.00
_cell.angle_beta   90.00
_cell.angle_gamma   90.00
#
_symmetry.space_group_name_H-M   'P 1'
#
loop_
_entity.id
_entity.type
_entity.pdbx_description
1 polymer ?
#
loop_
_entity_poly.entity_id
_entity_poly.type
_entity_poly.pdbx_seq_one_letter_code
_entity_poly.pdbx_strand_id
1 'polypeptide(L)'
;MKFGKQIEEYELPEWKGHYLPYKQLKKELEKVAHPHPNGNSHGNDEEQPAASKGLARTSSWTAMRKGSQDVNEFTDREWLQHVENEAKRIGVFVDRGIDGLNQQLEELQKLISESGLAVVDHSEAIDAYASADEESSHMKLHALQALGNVSIGVQRLRAFAELNYAALYKILKKHDKLLKTKFGLEQLFPRLVKETNLSEHSRLQVLNDEVKELSMKCSQTSESPEVACLIHGLGRTGRDMTLVNPISHRSELVLSFFLGSSLALFLAIGVLLALPEKSPAAQ
;
A
#
# COMPACT_ATOMS: atom_id res chain seq x y z
N MET A 1 12.58 -9.87 7.00
CA MET A 1 11.64 -9.16 7.90
C MET A 1 10.46 -10.06 8.25
N LYS A 2 9.82 -9.87 9.42
CA LYS A 2 8.61 -10.63 9.80
C LYS A 2 7.41 -10.02 9.06
N PHE A 3 6.85 -10.74 8.09
CA PHE A 3 5.75 -10.23 7.24
C PHE A 3 4.55 -9.69 8.01
N GLY A 4 4.20 -10.28 9.17
CA GLY A 4 3.12 -9.75 10.00
C GLY A 4 3.39 -8.36 10.60
N LYS A 5 4.65 -7.94 10.78
CA LYS A 5 4.99 -6.55 11.15
C LYS A 5 4.93 -5.63 9.93
N GLN A 6 5.31 -6.15 8.76
CA GLN A 6 5.26 -5.41 7.50
C GLN A 6 3.82 -5.06 7.13
N ILE A 7 2.85 -5.93 7.39
CA ILE A 7 1.44 -5.56 7.19
C ILE A 7 1.08 -4.36 8.07
N GLU A 8 1.29 -4.47 9.39
CA GLU A 8 0.92 -3.41 10.35
C GLU A 8 1.59 -2.05 10.08
N GLU A 9 2.81 -2.06 9.56
CA GLU A 9 3.56 -0.85 9.21
C GLU A 9 3.00 -0.16 7.95
N TYR A 10 2.40 -0.92 7.03
CA TYR A 10 1.92 -0.44 5.74
C TYR A 10 0.38 -0.34 5.68
N GLU A 11 -0.29 -0.75 6.76
CA GLU A 11 -1.73 -0.63 6.89
C GLU A 11 -2.12 0.85 6.96
N LEU A 12 -3.02 1.25 6.06
CA LEU A 12 -3.66 2.55 6.15
C LEU A 12 -4.64 2.55 7.34
N PRO A 13 -4.53 3.50 8.29
CA PRO A 13 -5.37 3.53 9.48
C PRO A 13 -6.87 3.49 9.16
N GLU A 14 -7.29 4.20 8.11
CA GLU A 14 -8.66 4.24 7.61
C GLU A 14 -9.16 2.89 7.09
N TRP A 15 -8.26 2.01 6.64
CA TRP A 15 -8.58 0.72 6.02
C TRP A 15 -8.17 -0.47 6.88
N LYS A 16 -7.69 -0.26 8.11
CA LYS A 16 -7.17 -1.30 9.00
C LYS A 16 -8.11 -2.51 9.14
N GLY A 17 -9.41 -2.26 9.25
CA GLY A 17 -10.42 -3.32 9.35
C GLY A 17 -10.61 -4.13 8.06
N HIS A 18 -10.13 -3.65 6.91
CA HIS A 18 -10.29 -4.28 5.60
C HIS A 18 -9.11 -5.15 5.19
N TYR A 19 -7.97 -5.07 5.87
CA TYR A 19 -6.83 -5.96 5.60
C TYR A 19 -7.11 -7.38 6.09
N LEU A 20 -6.41 -8.35 5.47
CA LEU A 20 -6.42 -9.74 5.90
C LEU A 20 -5.92 -9.83 7.35
N PRO A 21 -6.67 -10.43 8.29
CA PRO A 21 -6.27 -10.54 9.70
C PRO A 21 -5.16 -11.59 9.91
N TYR A 22 -3.98 -11.33 9.33
CA TYR A 22 -2.90 -12.29 9.14
C TYR A 22 -2.40 -12.91 10.44
N LYS A 23 -2.27 -12.12 11.51
CA LYS A 23 -1.84 -12.60 12.82
C LYS A 23 -2.87 -13.56 13.45
N GLN A 24 -4.16 -13.27 13.29
CA GLN A 24 -5.23 -14.12 13.80
C GLN A 24 -5.30 -15.43 13.03
N LEU A 25 -5.38 -15.37 11.70
CA LEU A 25 -5.40 -16.56 10.84
C LEU A 25 -4.18 -17.45 11.07
N LYS A 26 -3.01 -16.86 11.30
CA LYS A 26 -1.80 -17.60 11.65
C LYS A 26 -1.95 -18.36 12.99
N LYS A 27 -2.49 -17.71 14.03
CA LYS A 27 -2.72 -18.36 15.33
C LYS A 27 -3.76 -19.47 15.25
N GLU A 28 -4.83 -19.26 14.49
CA GLU A 28 -5.86 -20.26 14.24
C GLU A 28 -5.26 -21.48 13.52
N LEU A 29 -4.45 -21.26 12.48
CA LEU A 29 -3.76 -22.32 11.76
C LEU A 29 -2.80 -23.13 12.65
N GLU A 30 -2.10 -22.47 13.58
CA GLU A 30 -1.22 -23.15 14.54
C GLU A 30 -2.03 -24.07 15.48
N LYS A 31 -3.27 -23.71 15.84
CA LYS A 31 -4.17 -24.59 16.62
C LYS A 31 -4.64 -25.79 15.80
N VAL A 32 -4.93 -25.60 14.51
CA VAL A 32 -5.32 -26.69 13.59
C VAL A 32 -4.16 -27.68 13.41
N ALA A 33 -2.94 -27.18 13.22
CA ALA A 33 -1.77 -28.03 12.97
C ALA A 33 -1.24 -28.74 14.23
N HIS A 34 -1.43 -28.13 15.39
CA HIS A 34 -1.03 -28.66 16.68
C HIS A 34 -2.23 -28.62 17.62
N PRO A 35 -3.22 -29.52 17.45
CA PRO A 35 -4.32 -29.64 18.38
C PRO A 35 -3.70 -30.03 19.71
N HIS A 36 -3.55 -29.04 20.61
CA HIS A 36 -2.85 -29.23 21.86
C HIS A 36 -3.51 -30.40 22.57
N PRO A 37 -2.79 -31.49 22.88
CA PRO A 37 -3.31 -32.54 23.73
C PRO A 37 -3.38 -31.94 25.14
N ASN A 38 -4.50 -31.28 25.42
CA ASN A 38 -4.99 -30.85 26.71
C ASN A 38 -3.90 -30.77 27.80
N GLY A 39 -3.10 -29.69 27.79
CA GLY A 39 -1.89 -29.62 28.60
C GLY A 39 -1.51 -28.20 28.96
N ASN A 40 -2.32 -27.56 29.80
CA ASN A 40 -1.94 -26.60 30.84
C ASN A 40 -0.66 -25.75 30.57
N SER A 41 -0.57 -25.05 29.44
CA SER A 41 0.54 -24.13 29.17
C SER A 41 0.18 -22.76 29.74
N HIS A 42 0.40 -22.62 31.04
CA HIS A 42 0.56 -21.32 31.69
C HIS A 42 1.86 -20.72 31.15
N GLY A 43 1.74 -19.70 30.30
CA GLY A 43 2.88 -18.96 29.79
C GLY A 43 3.52 -18.15 30.92
N ASN A 44 4.70 -18.58 31.36
CA ASN A 44 5.64 -17.73 32.07
C ASN A 44 6.77 -17.40 31.09
N ASP A 45 6.54 -16.43 30.21
CA ASP A 45 7.60 -15.69 29.53
C ASP A 45 7.40 -14.21 29.87
N GLU A 46 7.63 -13.87 31.14
CA GLU A 46 7.97 -12.52 31.55
C GLU A 46 9.40 -12.55 32.09
N GLU A 47 10.32 -12.14 31.21
CA GLU A 47 11.73 -11.95 31.48
C GLU A 47 11.87 -10.73 32.41
N GLN A 48 11.77 -10.97 33.73
CA GLN A 48 12.18 -10.01 34.76
C GLN A 48 13.59 -10.30 35.26
N PRO A 49 14.46 -9.28 35.42
CA PRO A 49 15.81 -9.47 35.93
C PRO A 49 15.78 -9.75 37.44
N ALA A 50 16.71 -10.62 37.85
CA ALA A 50 16.89 -11.11 39.20
C ALA A 50 17.00 -10.01 40.27
N ALA A 51 16.07 -10.00 41.23
CA ALA A 51 16.34 -9.87 42.67
C ALA A 51 15.04 -9.72 43.47
N SER A 52 14.65 -10.75 44.23
CA SER A 52 14.35 -10.63 45.67
C SER A 52 13.73 -11.92 46.20
N LYS A 53 14.27 -12.39 47.32
CA LYS A 53 13.79 -13.50 48.12
C LYS A 53 12.64 -13.00 49.00
N GLY A 54 11.54 -13.74 49.10
CA GLY A 54 10.49 -13.45 50.07
C GLY A 54 9.37 -14.50 50.09
N LEU A 55 9.35 -15.31 51.15
CA LEU A 55 8.34 -16.34 51.46
C LEU A 55 6.97 -15.73 51.85
N ALA A 56 5.87 -16.28 51.34
CA ALA A 56 4.62 -16.68 52.05
C ALA A 56 3.55 -17.06 51.01
N ARG A 57 3.13 -18.33 50.88
CA ARG A 57 2.08 -19.08 51.62
C ARG A 57 0.63 -18.53 51.52
N THR A 58 -0.18 -19.33 50.83
CA THR A 58 -1.61 -19.72 51.03
C THR A 58 -2.76 -18.80 50.60
N SER A 59 -3.51 -19.24 49.58
CA SER A 59 -4.94 -19.66 49.64
C SER A 59 -5.39 -20.02 48.21
N SER A 60 -5.48 -21.31 47.86
CA SER A 60 -6.69 -22.14 47.99
C SER A 60 -7.96 -21.45 47.49
N TRP A 61 -8.08 -21.31 46.18
CA TRP A 61 -9.37 -21.11 45.50
C TRP A 61 -9.78 -22.41 44.80
N THR A 62 -10.81 -23.01 45.38
CA THR A 62 -11.48 -24.22 44.96
C THR A 62 -12.04 -24.06 43.54
N ALA A 63 -11.51 -24.86 42.63
CA ALA A 63 -11.98 -25.00 41.27
C ALA A 63 -13.39 -25.63 41.25
N MET A 64 -14.43 -24.82 41.12
CA MET A 64 -15.68 -25.25 40.49
C MET A 64 -15.48 -25.20 38.97
N ARG A 65 -14.90 -26.26 38.42
CA ARG A 65 -14.79 -26.50 36.97
C ARG A 65 -16.16 -26.97 36.46
N LYS A 66 -17.07 -26.01 36.32
CA LYS A 66 -18.40 -26.16 35.75
C LYS A 66 -18.25 -26.43 34.25
N GLY A 67 -18.75 -27.58 33.80
CA GLY A 67 -19.18 -27.88 32.44
C GLY A 67 -18.16 -27.59 31.34
N SER A 68 -17.43 -28.62 30.93
CA SER A 68 -16.67 -28.67 29.69
C SER A 68 -17.62 -28.49 28.50
N GLN A 69 -17.95 -27.24 28.23
CA GLN A 69 -18.76 -26.74 27.14
C GLN A 69 -17.87 -26.70 25.89
N ASP A 70 -18.24 -27.49 24.88
CA ASP A 70 -17.78 -27.43 23.50
C ASP A 70 -16.35 -26.94 23.31
N VAL A 71 -15.37 -27.84 23.50
CA VAL A 71 -14.04 -27.65 22.90
C VAL A 71 -14.27 -27.80 21.40
N ASN A 72 -14.70 -26.70 20.79
CA ASN A 72 -14.99 -26.56 19.37
C ASN A 72 -13.69 -26.89 18.65
N GLU A 73 -13.58 -28.13 18.15
CA GLU A 73 -12.46 -28.62 17.38
C GLU A 73 -12.48 -27.84 16.07
N PHE A 74 -11.84 -26.67 16.09
CA PHE A 74 -11.76 -25.80 14.93
C PHE A 74 -11.02 -26.56 13.83
N THR A 75 -11.77 -27.04 12.86
CA THR A 75 -11.28 -27.94 11.84
C THR A 75 -10.52 -27.18 10.76
N ASP A 76 -9.65 -27.88 10.05
CA ASP A 76 -8.97 -27.34 8.86
C ASP A 76 -9.95 -26.73 7.85
N ARG A 77 -11.11 -27.38 7.67
CA ARG A 77 -12.17 -26.91 6.79
C ARG A 77 -12.75 -25.56 7.22
N GLU A 78 -12.98 -25.35 8.51
CA GLU A 78 -13.49 -24.09 9.04
C GLU A 78 -12.45 -22.97 8.91
N TRP A 79 -11.17 -23.29 9.13
CA TRP A 79 -10.08 -22.35 8.90
C TRP A 79 -10.01 -21.91 7.43
N LEU A 80 -10.07 -22.85 6.49
CA LEU A 80 -10.07 -22.55 5.06
C LEU A 80 -11.28 -21.70 4.69
N GLN A 81 -12.47 -22.03 5.18
CA GLN A 81 -13.67 -21.23 4.97
C GLN A 81 -13.53 -19.80 5.53
N HIS A 82 -12.88 -19.63 6.68
CA HIS A 82 -12.58 -18.32 7.25
C HIS A 82 -11.65 -17.51 6.31
N VAL A 83 -10.58 -18.13 5.80
CA VAL A 83 -9.68 -17.50 4.82
C VAL A 83 -10.41 -17.10 3.54
N GLU A 84 -11.30 -17.97 3.04
CA GLU A 84 -12.11 -17.67 1.84
C GLU A 84 -13.04 -16.48 2.05
N ASN A 85 -13.73 -16.44 3.20
CA ASN A 85 -14.63 -15.34 3.55
C ASN A 85 -13.86 -14.01 3.65
N GLU A 86 -12.69 -14.03 4.27
CA GLU A 86 -11.83 -12.84 4.36
C GLU A 86 -11.32 -12.41 2.98
N ALA A 87 -10.89 -13.33 2.11
CA ALA A 87 -10.49 -13.02 0.75
C ALA A 87 -11.63 -12.37 -0.05
N LYS A 88 -12.85 -12.92 0.04
CA LYS A 88 -14.04 -12.35 -0.62
C LYS A 88 -14.37 -10.96 -0.10
N ARG A 89 -14.29 -10.75 1.21
CA ARG A 89 -14.50 -9.44 1.84
C ARG A 89 -13.51 -8.39 1.32
N ILE A 90 -12.24 -8.76 1.17
CA ILE A 90 -11.20 -7.89 0.61
C ILE A 90 -11.50 -7.59 -0.86
N GLY A 91 -11.86 -8.60 -1.67
CA GLY A 91 -12.23 -8.42 -3.08
C GLY A 91 -13.37 -7.42 -3.25
N VAL A 92 -14.46 -7.57 -2.49
CA VAL A 92 -15.60 -6.64 -2.48
C VAL A 92 -15.18 -5.22 -2.09
N PHE A 93 -14.24 -5.07 -1.15
CA PHE A 93 -13.72 -3.74 -0.78
C PHE A 93 -12.94 -3.10 -1.93
N VAL A 94 -12.09 -3.87 -2.63
CA VAL A 94 -11.32 -3.39 -3.79
C VAL A 94 -12.26 -2.99 -4.93
N ASP A 95 -13.23 -3.83 -5.26
CA ASP A 95 -14.20 -3.53 -6.34
C ASP A 95 -14.97 -2.25 -6.05
N ARG A 96 -15.51 -2.09 -4.83
CA ARG A 96 -16.18 -0.84 -4.42
C ARG A 96 -15.26 0.38 -4.48
N GLY A 97 -13.98 0.21 -4.13
CA GLY A 97 -12.98 1.26 -4.22
C GLY A 97 -12.74 1.69 -5.66
N ILE A 98 -12.65 0.73 -6.59
CA ILE A 98 -12.50 0.99 -8.03
C ILE A 98 -13.75 1.72 -8.55
N ASP A 99 -14.94 1.22 -8.24
CA ASP A 99 -16.21 1.82 -8.68
C ASP A 99 -16.35 3.27 -8.19
N GLY A 100 -16.01 3.53 -6.92
CA GLY A 100 -16.05 4.88 -6.36
C GLY A 100 -15.04 5.83 -7.02
N LEU A 101 -13.84 5.36 -7.34
CA LEU A 101 -12.84 6.16 -8.06
C LEU A 101 -13.23 6.42 -9.52
N ASN A 102 -13.84 5.43 -10.19
CA ASN A 102 -14.39 5.61 -11.55
C ASN A 102 -15.50 6.65 -11.56
N GLN A 103 -16.44 6.58 -10.61
CA GLN A 103 -17.51 7.57 -10.49
C GLN A 103 -16.94 8.99 -10.29
N GLN A 104 -15.97 9.15 -9.39
CA GLN A 104 -15.29 10.43 -9.19
C GLN A 104 -14.62 10.92 -10.48
N LEU A 105 -14.02 10.02 -11.24
CA LEU A 105 -13.38 10.36 -12.50
C LEU A 105 -14.38 10.83 -13.55
N GLU A 106 -15.51 10.13 -13.70
CA GLU A 106 -16.60 10.49 -14.62
C GLU A 106 -17.20 11.87 -14.27
N GLU A 107 -17.44 12.12 -12.97
CA GLU A 107 -17.90 13.43 -12.49
C GLU A 107 -16.90 14.55 -12.84
N LEU A 108 -15.60 14.29 -12.67
CA LEU A 108 -14.55 15.24 -13.05
C LEU A 108 -14.48 15.46 -14.57
N GLN A 109 -14.60 14.41 -15.38
CA GLN A 109 -14.65 14.52 -16.84
C GLN A 109 -15.80 15.40 -17.30
N LYS A 110 -16.97 15.23 -16.68
CA LYS A 110 -18.16 16.06 -16.94
C LYS A 110 -17.91 17.52 -16.56
N LEU A 111 -17.40 17.78 -15.36
CA LEU A 111 -17.07 19.15 -14.92
C LEU A 111 -16.07 19.84 -15.86
N ILE A 112 -15.03 19.12 -16.30
CA ILE A 112 -14.02 19.66 -17.24
C ILE A 112 -14.65 20.00 -18.59
N SER A 113 -15.59 19.17 -19.05
CA SER A 113 -16.30 19.36 -20.33
C SER A 113 -17.31 20.52 -20.28
N GLU A 114 -18.04 20.68 -19.17
CA GLU A 114 -18.99 21.79 -18.95
C GLU A 114 -18.30 23.14 -18.75
N SER A 115 -17.07 23.14 -18.24
CA SER A 115 -16.28 24.36 -17.99
C SER A 115 -15.81 25.08 -19.27
N GLY A 116 -16.13 24.59 -20.47
CA GLY A 116 -15.76 25.25 -21.72
C GLY A 116 -14.25 25.23 -22.03
N LEU A 117 -13.44 24.47 -21.27
CA LEU A 117 -12.02 24.24 -21.54
C LEU A 117 -11.77 23.48 -22.84
N ALA A 118 -12.82 22.91 -23.44
CA ALA A 118 -12.79 22.34 -24.77
C ALA A 118 -12.78 23.45 -25.83
N VAL A 119 -11.57 23.98 -26.10
CA VAL A 119 -11.15 24.65 -27.34
C VAL A 119 -12.21 25.57 -27.93
N VAL A 120 -12.34 26.78 -27.39
CA VAL A 120 -13.00 27.85 -28.14
C VAL A 120 -11.93 28.59 -28.95
N ASP A 121 -12.03 28.46 -30.27
CA ASP A 121 -11.23 29.16 -31.27
C ASP A 121 -11.59 30.66 -31.19
N HIS A 122 -10.86 31.42 -30.37
CA HIS A 122 -11.18 32.81 -30.05
C HIS A 122 -10.51 33.80 -31.00
N SER A 123 -11.24 34.11 -32.08
CA SER A 123 -11.20 35.41 -32.73
C SER A 123 -12.49 36.16 -32.35
N GLU A 124 -12.36 37.37 -31.80
CA GLU A 124 -13.42 38.39 -31.56
C GLU A 124 -14.17 38.38 -30.21
N ALA A 125 -13.64 39.14 -29.24
CA ALA A 125 -14.34 40.15 -28.40
C ALA A 125 -13.46 40.50 -27.18
N ILE A 126 -13.07 41.77 -26.96
CA ILE A 126 -11.96 42.12 -26.05
C ILE A 126 -12.36 42.75 -24.70
N ASP A 127 -13.57 43.29 -24.48
CA ASP A 127 -13.75 44.21 -23.34
C ASP A 127 -14.62 43.73 -22.14
N ALA A 128 -15.04 42.46 -22.10
CA ALA A 128 -15.78 41.88 -20.96
C ALA A 128 -15.01 40.77 -20.19
N TYR A 129 -13.71 40.61 -20.45
CA TYR A 129 -12.95 39.40 -20.14
C TYR A 129 -12.35 39.28 -18.73
N ALA A 130 -12.13 40.38 -18.01
CA ALA A 130 -11.30 40.33 -16.80
C ALA A 130 -11.93 39.57 -15.62
N SER A 131 -13.26 39.56 -15.47
CA SER A 131 -13.92 38.86 -14.35
C SER A 131 -14.32 37.42 -14.64
N ALA A 132 -14.48 37.05 -15.92
CA ALA A 132 -14.83 35.67 -16.32
C ALA A 132 -13.60 34.73 -16.27
N ASP A 133 -12.40 35.29 -16.41
CA ASP A 133 -11.15 34.54 -16.45
C ASP A 133 -10.72 34.00 -15.06
N GLU A 134 -11.01 34.76 -13.99
CA GLU A 134 -10.69 34.35 -12.62
C GLU A 134 -11.56 33.16 -12.15
N GLU A 135 -12.85 33.14 -12.47
CA GLU A 135 -13.77 32.06 -12.07
C GLU A 135 -13.44 30.74 -12.79
N SER A 136 -13.13 30.82 -14.09
CA SER A 136 -12.66 29.67 -14.88
C SER A 136 -11.34 29.09 -14.35
N SER A 137 -10.40 29.96 -14.00
CA SER A 137 -9.12 29.58 -13.41
C SER A 137 -9.28 28.85 -12.08
N HIS A 138 -10.16 29.34 -11.20
CA HIS A 138 -10.44 28.72 -9.92
C HIS A 138 -11.09 27.33 -10.08
N MET A 139 -12.06 27.20 -10.99
CA MET A 139 -12.73 25.93 -11.27
C MET A 139 -11.74 24.88 -11.82
N LYS A 140 -10.81 25.30 -12.67
CA LYS A 140 -9.73 24.45 -13.19
C LYS A 140 -8.77 23.97 -12.10
N LEU A 141 -8.36 24.86 -11.19
CA LEU A 141 -7.52 24.49 -10.05
C LEU A 141 -8.21 23.44 -9.17
N HIS A 142 -9.51 23.62 -8.89
CA HIS A 142 -10.29 22.65 -8.13
C HIS A 142 -10.37 21.29 -8.84
N ALA A 143 -10.59 21.27 -10.16
CA ALA A 143 -10.61 20.04 -10.95
C ALA A 143 -9.27 19.29 -10.89
N LEU A 144 -8.15 20.01 -11.01
CA LEU A 144 -6.80 19.42 -10.90
C LEU A 144 -6.52 18.88 -9.49
N GLN A 145 -6.92 19.60 -8.46
CA GLN A 145 -6.79 19.13 -7.08
C GLN A 145 -7.61 17.84 -6.85
N ALA A 146 -8.84 17.81 -7.34
CA ALA A 146 -9.71 16.63 -7.24
C ALA A 146 -9.12 15.44 -8.01
N LEU A 147 -8.59 15.66 -9.21
CA LEU A 147 -7.90 14.63 -9.99
C LEU A 147 -6.67 14.08 -9.25
N GLY A 148 -5.95 14.95 -8.55
CA GLY A 148 -4.87 14.55 -7.67
C GLY A 148 -5.30 13.64 -6.53
N ASN A 149 -6.43 13.95 -5.90
CA ASN A 149 -7.00 13.10 -4.85
C ASN A 149 -7.41 11.72 -5.40
N VAL A 150 -8.00 11.67 -6.60
CA VAL A 150 -8.33 10.40 -7.28
C VAL A 150 -7.06 9.59 -7.54
N SER A 151 -6.01 10.22 -8.08
CA SER A 151 -4.70 9.57 -8.33
C SER A 151 -4.11 8.94 -7.05
N ILE A 152 -4.14 9.67 -5.94
CA ILE A 152 -3.68 9.16 -4.63
C ILE A 152 -4.56 7.98 -4.19
N GLY A 153 -5.88 8.07 -4.37
CA GLY A 153 -6.83 7.00 -4.08
C GLY A 153 -6.50 5.71 -4.85
N VAL A 154 -6.24 5.81 -6.16
CA VAL A 154 -5.84 4.69 -7.01
C VAL A 154 -4.55 4.04 -6.51
N GLN A 155 -3.54 4.83 -6.17
CA GLN A 155 -2.27 4.32 -5.65
C GLN A 155 -2.41 3.61 -4.31
N ARG A 156 -3.18 4.20 -3.37
CA ARG A 156 -3.48 3.58 -2.08
C ARG A 156 -4.21 2.25 -2.27
N LEU A 157 -5.23 2.22 -3.11
CA LEU A 157 -6.04 1.03 -3.37
C LEU A 157 -5.21 -0.10 -4.01
N ARG A 158 -4.29 0.27 -4.91
CA ARG A 158 -3.31 -0.66 -5.49
C ARG A 158 -2.39 -1.26 -4.42
N ALA A 159 -1.78 -0.43 -3.57
CA ALA A 159 -0.92 -0.92 -2.50
C ALA A 159 -1.68 -1.84 -1.52
N PHE A 160 -2.93 -1.50 -1.22
CA PHE A 160 -3.83 -2.35 -0.43
C PHE A 160 -4.06 -3.71 -1.09
N ALA A 161 -4.42 -3.75 -2.38
CA ALA A 161 -4.65 -5.00 -3.12
C ALA A 161 -3.38 -5.87 -3.17
N GLU A 162 -2.23 -5.27 -3.47
CA GLU A 162 -0.93 -5.96 -3.51
C GLU A 162 -0.54 -6.56 -2.15
N LEU A 163 -0.71 -5.81 -1.06
CA LEU A 163 -0.36 -6.28 0.28
C LEU A 163 -1.26 -7.45 0.70
N ASN A 164 -2.56 -7.38 0.41
CA ASN A 164 -3.51 -8.45 0.72
C ASN A 164 -3.30 -9.69 -0.16
N TYR A 165 -2.99 -9.52 -1.44
CA TYR A 165 -2.60 -10.64 -2.33
C TYR A 165 -1.37 -11.38 -1.78
N ALA A 166 -0.33 -10.64 -1.39
CA ALA A 166 0.87 -11.21 -0.78
C ALA A 166 0.57 -11.89 0.56
N ALA A 167 -0.35 -11.34 1.36
CA ALA A 167 -0.76 -11.90 2.63
C ALA A 167 -1.49 -13.24 2.46
N LEU A 168 -2.42 -13.29 1.51
CA LEU A 168 -3.17 -14.49 1.15
C LEU A 168 -2.23 -15.60 0.66
N TYR A 169 -1.30 -15.27 -0.24
CA TYR A 169 -0.27 -16.22 -0.70
C TYR A 169 0.54 -16.77 0.48
N LYS A 170 1.02 -15.90 1.38
CA LYS A 170 1.88 -16.32 2.49
C LYS A 170 1.14 -17.13 3.55
N ILE A 171 -0.14 -16.85 3.81
CA ILE A 171 -0.92 -17.62 4.80
C ILE A 171 -1.25 -19.01 4.26
N LEU A 172 -1.62 -19.13 2.99
CA LEU A 172 -1.87 -20.43 2.34
C LEU A 172 -0.58 -21.25 2.18
N LYS A 173 0.55 -20.60 1.85
CA LYS A 173 1.87 -21.24 1.86
C LYS A 173 2.24 -21.80 3.24
N LYS A 174 1.85 -21.09 4.30
CA LYS A 174 2.10 -21.54 5.68
C LYS A 174 1.23 -22.76 6.02
N HIS A 175 -0.04 -22.73 5.61
CA HIS A 175 -0.96 -23.86 5.75
C HIS A 175 -0.39 -25.13 5.12
N ASP A 176 0.01 -25.04 3.86
CA ASP A 176 0.60 -26.15 3.11
C ASP A 176 1.85 -26.71 3.79
N LYS A 177 2.70 -25.83 4.33
CA LYS A 177 3.91 -26.23 5.06
C LYS A 177 3.59 -26.94 6.39
N LEU A 178 2.61 -26.46 7.15
CA LEU A 178 2.30 -27.01 8.48
C LEU A 178 1.55 -28.35 8.37
N LEU A 179 0.57 -28.45 7.48
CA LEU A 179 -0.24 -29.64 7.30
C LEU A 179 0.33 -30.62 6.26
N LYS A 180 1.49 -30.29 5.67
CA LYS A 180 2.18 -31.08 4.63
C LYS A 180 1.28 -31.41 3.43
N THR A 181 0.43 -30.45 3.07
CA THR A 181 -0.47 -30.50 1.92
C THR A 181 -0.03 -29.51 0.84
N LYS A 182 -0.61 -29.58 -0.34
CA LYS A 182 -0.42 -28.60 -1.43
C LYS A 182 -1.73 -27.92 -1.85
N PHE A 183 -2.82 -28.25 -1.16
CA PHE A 183 -4.16 -27.80 -1.50
C PHE A 183 -4.28 -26.26 -1.48
N GLY A 184 -3.67 -25.59 -0.50
CA GLY A 184 -3.79 -24.15 -0.31
C GLY A 184 -3.25 -23.36 -1.49
N LEU A 185 -2.02 -23.64 -1.93
CA LEU A 185 -1.40 -22.90 -3.05
C LEU A 185 -1.79 -23.41 -4.44
N GLU A 186 -1.98 -24.71 -4.64
CA GLU A 186 -2.25 -25.25 -5.98
C GLU A 186 -3.72 -25.13 -6.38
N GLN A 187 -4.64 -25.24 -5.42
CA GLN A 187 -6.09 -25.26 -5.72
C GLN A 187 -6.79 -24.02 -5.19
N LEU A 188 -6.62 -23.71 -3.90
CA LEU A 188 -7.41 -22.66 -3.26
C LEU A 188 -6.96 -21.26 -3.68
N PHE A 189 -5.65 -21.00 -3.71
CA PHE A 189 -5.12 -19.68 -4.03
C PHE A 189 -5.52 -19.18 -5.44
N PRO A 190 -5.33 -19.95 -6.54
CA PRO A 190 -5.74 -19.50 -7.87
C PRO A 190 -7.25 -19.29 -7.97
N ARG A 191 -8.05 -20.15 -7.31
CA ARG A 191 -9.51 -19.98 -7.24
C ARG A 191 -9.88 -18.67 -6.57
N LEU A 192 -9.34 -18.40 -5.38
CA LEU A 192 -9.61 -17.17 -4.65
C LEU A 192 -9.16 -15.93 -5.41
N VAL A 193 -7.99 -15.95 -6.01
CA VAL A 193 -7.47 -14.84 -6.81
C VAL A 193 -8.39 -14.55 -8.00
N LYS A 194 -8.89 -15.59 -8.68
CA LYS A 194 -9.84 -15.45 -9.78
C LYS A 194 -11.22 -14.95 -9.32
N GLU A 195 -11.72 -15.43 -8.18
CA GLU A 195 -13.03 -15.02 -7.65
C GLU A 195 -13.03 -13.58 -7.11
N THR A 196 -11.90 -13.12 -6.57
CA THR A 196 -11.78 -11.83 -5.89
C THR A 196 -11.14 -10.74 -6.74
N ASN A 197 -10.61 -11.09 -7.92
CA ASN A 197 -9.86 -10.22 -8.83
C ASN A 197 -8.68 -9.49 -8.16
N LEU A 198 -8.15 -9.99 -7.04
CA LEU A 198 -7.08 -9.32 -6.29
C LEU A 198 -5.75 -9.20 -7.07
N SER A 199 -5.53 -10.04 -8.08
CA SER A 199 -4.34 -9.96 -8.95
C SER A 199 -4.54 -9.08 -10.19
N GLU A 200 -5.73 -8.54 -10.40
CA GLU A 200 -6.08 -7.85 -11.64
C GLU A 200 -5.55 -6.41 -11.64
N HIS A 201 -4.22 -6.29 -11.64
CA HIS A 201 -3.51 -5.01 -11.67
C HIS A 201 -3.83 -4.19 -12.92
N SER A 202 -4.32 -4.82 -13.99
CA SER A 202 -4.76 -4.16 -15.23
C SER A 202 -5.88 -3.15 -14.98
N ARG A 203 -6.89 -3.48 -14.15
CA ARG A 203 -8.02 -2.57 -13.89
C ARG A 203 -7.57 -1.27 -13.23
N LEU A 204 -6.75 -1.38 -12.20
CA LEU A 204 -6.17 -0.23 -11.50
C LEU A 204 -5.17 0.53 -12.37
N GLN A 205 -4.48 -0.16 -13.29
CA GLN A 205 -3.57 0.47 -14.23
C GLN A 205 -4.33 1.29 -15.28
N VAL A 206 -5.41 0.75 -15.86
CA VAL A 206 -6.28 1.47 -16.81
C VAL A 206 -6.80 2.74 -16.15
N LEU A 207 -7.34 2.64 -14.93
CA LEU A 207 -7.82 3.80 -14.18
C LEU A 207 -6.72 4.84 -13.93
N ASN A 208 -5.51 4.39 -13.57
CA ASN A 208 -4.37 5.29 -13.38
C ASN A 208 -3.94 5.98 -14.68
N ASP A 209 -4.03 5.29 -15.81
CA ASP A 209 -3.69 5.84 -17.12
C ASP A 209 -4.76 6.84 -17.61
N GLU A 210 -6.05 6.59 -17.34
CA GLU A 210 -7.14 7.54 -17.58
C GLU A 210 -6.99 8.83 -16.75
N VAL A 211 -6.65 8.69 -15.46
CA VAL A 211 -6.38 9.84 -14.57
C VAL A 211 -5.21 10.68 -15.13
N LYS A 212 -4.15 10.04 -15.63
CA LYS A 212 -3.03 10.75 -16.26
C LYS A 212 -3.44 11.42 -17.56
N GLU A 213 -4.23 10.76 -18.40
CA GLU A 213 -4.71 11.33 -19.65
C GLU A 213 -5.53 12.60 -19.40
N LEU A 214 -6.46 12.57 -18.45
CA LEU A 214 -7.23 13.74 -18.05
C LEU A 214 -6.35 14.85 -17.47
N SER A 215 -5.34 14.48 -16.68
CA SER A 215 -4.39 15.44 -16.12
C SER A 215 -3.65 16.16 -17.24
N MET A 216 -3.21 15.44 -18.26
CA MET A 216 -2.52 16.02 -19.43
C MET A 216 -3.45 16.93 -20.23
N LYS A 217 -4.71 16.53 -20.46
CA LYS A 217 -5.72 17.37 -21.12
C LYS A 217 -5.97 18.67 -20.36
N CYS A 218 -6.05 18.63 -19.03
CA CYS A 218 -6.19 19.84 -18.21
C CYS A 218 -4.93 20.72 -18.23
N SER A 219 -3.75 20.11 -18.35
CA SER A 219 -2.47 20.83 -18.32
C SER A 219 -2.20 21.64 -19.59
N GLN A 220 -2.55 21.07 -20.75
CA GLN A 220 -2.30 21.70 -22.06
C GLN A 220 -3.10 22.98 -22.27
N THR A 221 -4.20 23.17 -21.54
CA THR A 221 -5.07 24.35 -21.65
C THR A 221 -4.69 25.47 -20.67
N SER A 222 -3.61 25.34 -19.88
CA SER A 222 -3.20 26.37 -18.91
C SER A 222 -1.83 26.91 -19.27
N GLU A 223 -1.79 28.18 -19.69
CA GLU A 223 -0.56 28.95 -19.79
C GLU A 223 -0.08 29.47 -18.41
N SER A 224 -0.85 29.24 -17.34
CA SER A 224 -0.51 29.72 -16.00
C SER A 224 0.59 28.88 -15.31
N PRO A 225 1.69 29.51 -14.85
CA PRO A 225 2.81 28.83 -14.19
C PRO A 225 2.46 28.21 -12.83
N GLU A 226 1.43 28.69 -12.14
CA GLU A 226 0.96 28.09 -10.88
C GLU A 226 0.35 26.70 -11.09
N VAL A 227 -0.40 26.56 -12.19
CA VAL A 227 -0.99 25.28 -12.61
C VAL A 227 0.11 24.27 -12.95
N ALA A 228 1.15 24.72 -13.66
CA ALA A 228 2.31 23.88 -13.96
C ALA A 228 3.02 23.38 -12.70
N CYS A 229 3.13 24.21 -11.65
CA CYS A 229 3.70 23.80 -10.36
C CYS A 229 2.85 22.72 -9.66
N LEU A 230 1.52 22.86 -9.65
CA LEU A 230 0.62 21.86 -9.07
C LEU A 230 0.69 20.52 -9.83
N ILE A 231 0.74 20.56 -11.16
CA ILE A 231 0.89 19.36 -12.00
C ILE A 231 2.23 18.66 -11.73
N HIS A 232 3.32 19.42 -11.61
CA HIS A 232 4.62 18.84 -11.21
C HIS A 232 4.61 18.32 -9.77
N GLY A 233 3.79 18.91 -8.89
CA GLY A 233 3.52 18.43 -7.53
C GLY A 233 2.77 17.09 -7.51
N LEU A 234 1.82 16.88 -8.43
CA LEU A 234 1.09 15.62 -8.61
C LEU A 234 1.98 14.47 -9.09
N GLY A 235 3.06 14.77 -9.82
CA GLY A 235 4.14 13.81 -10.11
C GLY A 235 5.15 13.63 -8.97
N ARG A 236 5.22 14.58 -8.04
CA ARG A 236 6.18 14.60 -6.91
C ARG A 236 5.61 14.04 -5.60
N THR A 237 4.30 13.85 -5.47
CA THR A 237 3.69 13.23 -4.28
C THR A 237 4.07 11.76 -4.07
N GLY A 238 4.76 11.14 -5.04
CA GLY A 238 5.50 9.89 -4.80
C GLY A 238 6.73 10.05 -3.89
N ARG A 239 7.16 11.28 -3.58
CA ARG A 239 8.37 11.56 -2.77
C ARG A 239 8.11 11.88 -1.31
N ASP A 240 6.85 12.16 -0.92
CA ASP A 240 6.48 12.42 0.49
C ASP A 240 5.41 11.45 1.03
N MET A 241 4.87 10.56 0.20
CA MET A 241 4.14 9.37 0.66
C MET A 241 5.09 8.18 0.93
N THR A 242 6.21 8.49 1.58
CA THR A 242 7.37 7.64 1.89
C THR A 242 7.10 6.45 2.83
N LEU A 243 5.84 6.18 3.17
CA LEU A 243 5.43 5.09 4.05
C LEU A 243 4.82 3.88 3.32
N VAL A 244 4.43 3.99 2.04
CA VAL A 244 3.62 2.92 1.41
C VAL A 244 4.45 1.91 0.60
N ASN A 245 5.76 2.14 0.35
CA ASN A 245 6.60 1.09 -0.24
C ASN A 245 8.13 1.12 0.07
N PRO A 246 8.58 0.85 1.32
CA PRO A 246 10.01 0.71 1.67
C PRO A 246 10.86 -0.26 0.84
N ILE A 247 10.26 -1.17 0.07
CA ILE A 247 11.02 -2.14 -0.74
C ILE A 247 11.58 -1.47 -2.00
N SER A 248 10.84 -0.56 -2.64
CA SER A 248 11.30 0.17 -3.84
C SER A 248 12.24 1.34 -3.49
N HIS A 249 12.05 1.94 -2.31
CA HIS A 249 12.84 3.10 -1.88
C HIS A 249 14.29 2.74 -1.49
N ARG A 250 14.54 1.49 -1.06
CA ARG A 250 15.90 1.01 -0.80
C ARG A 250 16.71 0.96 -2.09
N SER A 251 16.13 0.53 -3.21
CA SER A 251 16.81 0.54 -4.51
C SER A 251 17.08 1.95 -5.01
N GLU A 252 16.16 2.91 -4.82
CA GLU A 252 16.37 4.30 -5.28
C GLU A 252 17.38 5.07 -4.43
N LEU A 253 17.40 4.90 -3.10
CA LEU A 253 18.44 5.48 -2.25
C LEU A 253 19.81 4.88 -2.57
N VAL A 254 19.85 3.56 -2.82
CA VAL A 254 21.07 2.89 -3.25
C VAL A 254 21.50 3.40 -4.63
N LEU A 255 20.59 3.59 -5.57
CA LEU A 255 20.88 4.14 -6.89
C LEU A 255 21.38 5.59 -6.79
N SER A 256 20.73 6.42 -5.98
CA SER A 256 21.10 7.83 -5.75
C SER A 256 22.47 7.94 -5.09
N PHE A 257 22.75 7.05 -4.13
CA PHE A 257 24.06 6.94 -3.49
C PHE A 257 25.14 6.50 -4.49
N PHE A 258 24.86 5.49 -5.32
CA PHE A 258 25.79 5.03 -6.35
C PHE A 258 26.03 6.09 -7.43
N LEU A 259 24.99 6.83 -7.83
CA LEU A 259 25.11 7.90 -8.81
C LEU A 259 25.90 9.08 -8.26
N GLY A 260 25.64 9.48 -7.00
CA GLY A 260 26.42 10.51 -6.32
C GLY A 260 27.88 10.10 -6.12
N SER A 261 28.12 8.85 -5.70
CA SER A 261 29.46 8.30 -5.52
C SER A 261 30.23 8.17 -6.83
N SER A 262 29.56 7.79 -7.94
CA SER A 262 30.21 7.69 -9.25
C SER A 262 30.57 9.08 -9.77
N LEU A 263 29.66 10.06 -9.65
CA LEU A 263 29.89 11.43 -10.06
C LEU A 263 31.08 12.05 -9.28
N ALA A 264 31.12 11.84 -7.96
CA ALA A 264 32.23 12.31 -7.14
C ALA A 264 33.57 11.67 -7.55
N LEU A 265 33.57 10.37 -7.87
CA LEU A 265 34.75 9.66 -8.36
C LEU A 265 35.23 10.22 -9.70
N PHE A 266 34.33 10.46 -10.65
CA PHE A 266 34.68 11.07 -11.94
C PHE A 266 35.25 12.47 -11.79
N LEU A 267 34.69 13.29 -10.89
CA LEU A 267 35.24 14.61 -10.58
C LEU A 267 36.64 14.52 -9.96
N ALA A 268 36.86 13.59 -9.03
CA ALA A 268 38.18 13.37 -8.42
C ALA A 268 39.23 12.95 -9.46
N ILE A 269 38.87 12.05 -10.39
CA ILE A 269 39.75 11.65 -11.49
C ILE A 269 40.05 12.84 -12.40
N GLY A 270 39.02 13.64 -12.75
CA GLY A 270 39.21 14.86 -13.55
C GLY A 270 40.17 15.85 -12.91
N VAL A 271 40.08 16.06 -11.59
CA VAL A 271 41.01 16.91 -10.83
C VAL A 271 42.44 16.33 -10.85
N LEU A 272 42.60 15.02 -10.65
CA LEU A 272 43.91 14.37 -10.68
C LEU A 272 44.59 14.46 -12.06
N LEU A 273 43.81 14.35 -13.14
CA LEU A 273 44.32 14.51 -14.51
C LEU A 273 44.65 15.97 -14.86
N ALA A 274 44.00 16.94 -14.20
CA ALA A 274 44.26 18.36 -14.39
C ALA A 274 45.43 18.90 -13.56
N LEU A 275 45.97 18.12 -12.62
CA LEU A 275 47.14 18.53 -11.86
C LEU A 275 48.37 18.55 -12.77
N PRO A 276 49.06 19.69 -12.92
CA PRO A 276 50.26 19.76 -13.73
C PRO A 276 51.32 18.82 -13.13
N GLU A 277 51.93 18.01 -14.00
CA GLU A 277 53.05 17.16 -13.64
C GLU A 277 54.13 18.04 -13.01
N LYS A 278 54.33 17.88 -11.70
CA LYS A 278 55.37 18.61 -11.00
C LYS A 278 56.70 18.02 -11.44
N SER A 279 57.26 18.56 -12.51
CA SER A 279 58.59 18.20 -13.00
C SER A 279 59.54 18.19 -11.80
N PRO A 280 60.17 17.05 -11.47
CA PRO A 280 61.15 17.03 -10.40
C PRO A 280 62.25 17.99 -10.82
N ALA A 281 62.38 19.10 -10.08
CA ALA A 281 63.43 20.06 -10.29
C ALA A 281 64.75 19.31 -10.19
N ALA A 282 65.48 19.24 -11.31
CA ALA A 282 66.81 18.66 -11.36
C ALA A 282 67.69 19.41 -10.35
N GLN A 283 68.07 18.72 -9.27
CA GLN A 283 69.17 19.11 -8.39
C GLN A 283 70.48 18.60 -8.97
#